data_AF-A0A6U4Y7A8-F1
#
_entry.id   AF-A0A6U4Y7A8-F1
#
_cell.length_a   1.000
_cell.length_b   1.000
_cell.length_c   1.000
_cell.angle_alpha   90.00
_cell.angle_beta   90.00
_cell.angle_gamma   90.00
#
_symmetry.space_group_name_H-M   'P 1'
#
loop_
_entity.id
_entity.type
_entity.pdbx_description
1 polymer ?
#
loop_
_entity_poly.entity_id
_entity_poly.type
_entity_poly.pdbx_seq_one_letter_code
_entity_poly.pdbx_strand_id
1 'polypeptide(L)'
;ASETSKEPIAPVQLLWLNLIMDTLAALSLSTERPEERSLERLPVYKQAPLITNKMRAFIGIHGTYQFTIVMLILFLGHKWFNTTSPSEDSCKRVGGIYDAETQICMQGRTHSTILFNTFIWFQIFNVINARKIYGEINCFEGLWSRSKIMLGVFSIVIGLQVFAVEVGGDALSTTGLAWDHWLICVGFGASEWVVGLVVRLLPIHDYVPTKEEIIAAHLEEKKAKEEAEASRSKEEAAGTP
;
A
#
# COMPACT_ATOMS: atom_id res chain seq x y z
N ALA A 1 -13.72 32.99 14.63
CA ALA A 1 -12.58 32.09 14.89
C ALA A 1 -12.44 31.22 13.66
N SER A 2 -11.31 31.30 12.94
CA SER A 2 -11.06 30.38 11.82
C SER A 2 -10.93 28.99 12.42
N GLU A 3 -11.88 28.09 12.14
CA GLU A 3 -11.70 26.66 12.38
C GLU A 3 -10.54 26.21 11.51
N THR A 4 -9.33 26.23 12.05
CA THR A 4 -8.18 25.58 11.42
C THR A 4 -8.45 24.08 11.49
N SER A 5 -9.03 23.54 10.42
CA SER A 5 -9.15 22.11 10.21
C SER A 5 -7.75 21.52 10.18
N LYS A 6 -7.24 21.08 11.33
CA LYS A 6 -5.90 20.50 11.43
C LYS A 6 -5.96 19.10 10.83
N GLU A 7 -5.22 18.89 9.74
CA GLU A 7 -5.15 17.58 9.11
C GLU A 7 -4.49 16.58 10.08
N PRO A 8 -5.04 15.36 10.20
CA PRO A 8 -4.52 14.36 11.14
C PRO A 8 -3.12 13.87 10.77
N ILE A 9 -2.78 13.92 9.47
CA ILE A 9 -1.45 13.62 8.93
C ILE A 9 -0.95 14.88 8.22
N ALA A 10 0.27 15.30 8.55
CA ALA A 10 0.85 16.50 7.96
C ALA A 10 1.17 16.29 6.47
N PRO A 11 1.07 17.31 5.61
CA PRO A 11 1.42 17.20 4.19
C PRO A 11 2.83 16.65 3.94
N VAL A 12 3.79 16.99 4.82
CA VAL A 12 5.18 16.50 4.73
C VAL A 12 5.28 14.98 5.00
N GLN A 13 4.40 14.44 5.85
CA GLN A 13 4.32 13.01 6.14
C GLN A 13 3.73 12.24 4.94
N LEU A 14 2.77 12.84 4.24
CA LEU A 14 2.24 12.29 2.98
C LEU A 14 3.28 12.34 1.85
N LEU A 15 4.07 13.42 1.79
CA LEU A 15 5.19 13.52 0.85
C LEU A 15 6.22 12.42 1.10
N TRP A 16 6.57 12.17 2.35
CA TRP A 16 7.48 11.10 2.75
C TRP A 16 6.99 9.73 2.26
N LEU A 17 5.69 9.48 2.39
CA LEU A 17 5.08 8.25 1.93
C LEU A 17 5.21 8.04 0.42
N ASN A 18 4.80 9.05 -0.35
CA ASN A 18 4.81 8.99 -1.81
C ASN A 18 6.24 8.91 -2.37
N LEU A 19 7.20 9.59 -1.73
CA LEU A 19 8.55 9.74 -2.27
C LEU A 19 9.48 8.58 -1.90
N ILE A 20 9.36 8.04 -0.68
CA ILE A 20 10.34 7.07 -0.16
C ILE A 20 9.69 5.70 -0.02
N MET A 21 8.56 5.61 0.68
CA MET A 21 7.95 4.30 0.95
C MET A 21 7.43 3.64 -0.32
N ASP A 22 6.57 4.33 -1.08
CA ASP A 22 5.90 3.74 -2.24
C ASP A 22 6.87 3.49 -3.39
N THR A 23 7.86 4.38 -3.57
CA THR A 23 8.90 4.22 -4.60
C THR A 23 9.82 3.03 -4.30
N LEU A 24 10.28 2.89 -3.05
CA LEU A 24 11.13 1.77 -2.64
C LEU A 24 10.34 0.45 -2.66
N ALA A 25 9.09 0.47 -2.23
CA ALA A 25 8.19 -0.68 -2.33
C ALA A 25 8.02 -1.14 -3.79
N ALA A 26 7.71 -0.20 -4.70
CA ALA A 26 7.57 -0.50 -6.13
C ALA A 26 8.89 -1.01 -6.75
N LEU A 27 10.03 -0.44 -6.36
CA LEU A 27 11.34 -0.92 -6.76
C LEU A 27 11.59 -2.35 -6.28
N SER A 28 11.21 -2.67 -5.04
CA SER A 28 11.40 -4.02 -4.48
C SER A 28 10.56 -5.07 -5.21
N LEU A 29 9.33 -4.74 -5.60
CA LEU A 29 8.43 -5.63 -6.32
C LEU A 29 8.87 -5.83 -7.78
N SER A 30 9.41 -4.80 -8.42
CA SER A 30 9.90 -4.88 -9.81
C SER A 30 11.22 -5.66 -9.95
N THR A 31 11.99 -5.78 -8.87
CA THR A 31 13.29 -6.48 -8.86
C THR A 31 13.19 -7.94 -8.40
N GLU A 32 12.00 -8.42 -8.03
CA GLU A 32 11.79 -9.82 -7.68
C GLU A 32 11.92 -10.73 -8.90
N ARG A 33 12.65 -11.84 -8.75
CA ARG A 33 12.83 -12.81 -9.84
C ARG A 33 11.51 -13.53 -10.14
N PRO A 34 11.20 -13.78 -11.42
CA PRO A 34 10.00 -14.53 -11.78
C PRO A 34 10.08 -15.95 -11.23
N GLU A 35 8.91 -16.49 -10.90
CA GLU A 35 8.78 -17.84 -10.39
C GLU A 35 8.68 -18.86 -11.53
N GLU A 36 9.24 -20.06 -11.36
CA GLU A 36 9.26 -21.09 -12.41
C GLU A 36 7.84 -21.50 -12.85
N ARG A 37 6.88 -21.59 -11.94
CA ARG A 37 5.46 -21.82 -12.28
C ARG A 37 4.85 -20.72 -13.18
N SER A 38 5.47 -19.55 -13.25
CA SER A 38 5.04 -18.49 -14.17
C SER A 38 5.31 -18.85 -15.63
N LEU A 39 6.13 -19.87 -15.91
CA LEU A 39 6.34 -20.41 -17.26
C LEU A 39 5.25 -21.39 -17.68
N GLU A 40 4.55 -22.01 -16.72
CA GLU A 40 3.48 -22.98 -16.98
C GLU A 40 2.13 -22.32 -17.25
N ARG A 41 1.99 -21.03 -16.94
CA ARG A 41 0.75 -20.27 -17.18
C ARG A 41 0.59 -19.95 -18.67
N LEU A 42 -0.65 -19.96 -19.13
CA LEU A 42 -0.98 -19.52 -20.49
C LEU A 42 -0.61 -18.05 -20.71
N PRO A 43 -0.25 -17.66 -21.94
CA PRO A 43 0.05 -16.26 -22.26
C PRO A 43 -1.19 -15.39 -22.03
N VAL A 44 -0.97 -14.21 -21.46
CA VAL A 44 -2.02 -13.20 -21.26
C VAL A 44 -2.35 -12.56 -22.62
N TYR A 45 -3.64 -12.47 -22.96
CA TYR A 45 -4.12 -11.81 -24.17
C TYR A 45 -4.13 -10.28 -24.00
N LYS A 46 -4.00 -9.53 -25.10
CA LYS A 46 -3.78 -8.06 -25.04
C LYS A 46 -4.94 -7.27 -24.45
N GLN A 47 -6.18 -7.75 -24.55
CA GLN A 47 -7.36 -7.08 -23.98
C GLN A 47 -7.64 -7.51 -22.53
N ALA A 48 -6.75 -8.25 -21.87
CA ALA A 48 -6.94 -8.63 -20.47
C ALA A 48 -6.95 -7.39 -19.56
N PRO A 49 -7.88 -7.29 -18.59
CA PRO A 49 -7.87 -6.19 -17.64
C PRO A 49 -6.59 -6.21 -16.80
N LEU A 50 -5.95 -5.05 -16.64
CA LEU A 50 -4.73 -4.92 -15.82
C LEU A 50 -4.97 -5.27 -14.35
N ILE A 51 -6.17 -5.00 -13.84
CA ILE A 51 -6.58 -5.31 -12.47
C ILE A 51 -7.66 -6.41 -12.53
N THR A 52 -7.32 -7.60 -12.04
CA THR A 52 -8.26 -8.73 -11.97
C THR A 52 -9.29 -8.55 -10.85
N ASN A 53 -10.34 -9.38 -10.84
CA ASN A 53 -11.36 -9.33 -9.78
C ASN A 53 -10.76 -9.68 -8.42
N LYS A 54 -9.83 -10.64 -8.36
CA LYS A 54 -9.04 -10.93 -7.16
C LYS A 54 -8.24 -9.71 -6.69
N MET A 55 -7.54 -9.03 -7.60
CA MET A 55 -6.78 -7.81 -7.24
C MET A 55 -7.70 -6.71 -6.72
N ARG A 56 -8.88 -6.49 -7.33
CA ARG A 56 -9.86 -5.50 -6.86
C ARG A 56 -10.35 -5.79 -5.45
N ALA A 57 -10.72 -7.04 -5.17
CA ALA A 57 -11.16 -7.43 -3.85
C ALA A 57 -10.04 -7.30 -2.81
N PHE A 58 -8.82 -7.69 -3.19
CA PHE A 58 -7.65 -7.56 -2.34
C PHE A 58 -7.38 -6.08 -1.99
N ILE A 59 -7.28 -5.20 -2.99
CA ILE A 59 -7.09 -3.76 -2.79
C ILE A 59 -8.24 -3.16 -1.96
N GLY A 60 -9.49 -3.52 -2.27
CA GLY A 60 -10.68 -3.01 -1.60
C GLY A 60 -10.75 -3.41 -0.11
N ILE A 61 -10.48 -4.67 0.21
CA ILE A 61 -10.55 -5.18 1.58
C ILE A 61 -9.40 -4.61 2.42
N HIS A 62 -8.16 -4.64 1.92
CA HIS A 62 -7.02 -4.05 2.63
C HIS A 62 -7.22 -2.54 2.83
N GLY A 63 -7.66 -1.80 1.80
CA GLY A 63 -7.93 -0.36 1.93
C GLY A 63 -9.04 -0.04 2.92
N THR A 64 -10.14 -0.81 2.92
CA THR A 64 -11.24 -0.63 3.87
C THR A 64 -10.80 -0.95 5.30
N TYR A 65 -10.00 -2.00 5.48
CA TYR A 65 -9.42 -2.38 6.76
C TYR A 65 -8.52 -1.27 7.33
N GLN A 66 -7.55 -0.82 6.54
CA GLN A 66 -6.64 0.26 6.93
C GLN A 66 -7.39 1.54 7.27
N PHE A 67 -8.34 1.94 6.43
CA PHE A 67 -9.18 3.10 6.69
C PHE A 67 -9.93 2.97 8.01
N THR A 68 -10.52 1.81 8.28
CA THR A 68 -11.26 1.55 9.52
C THR A 68 -10.35 1.65 10.75
N ILE A 69 -9.17 1.02 10.73
CA ILE A 69 -8.24 1.09 11.87
C ILE A 69 -7.70 2.51 12.07
N VAL A 70 -7.32 3.21 11.00
CA VAL A 70 -6.86 4.60 11.09
C VAL A 70 -7.95 5.50 11.67
N MET A 71 -9.21 5.32 11.25
CA MET A 71 -10.34 6.03 11.84
C MET A 71 -10.53 5.68 13.31
N LEU A 72 -10.42 4.40 13.68
CA LEU A 72 -10.50 3.99 15.09
C LEU A 72 -9.37 4.60 15.92
N ILE A 73 -8.14 4.67 15.43
CA ILE A 73 -7.03 5.34 16.12
C ILE A 73 -7.28 6.86 16.18
N LEU A 74 -7.87 7.45 15.14
CA LEU A 74 -8.18 8.87 15.10
C LEU A 74 -9.20 9.25 16.20
N PHE A 75 -10.26 8.45 16.38
CA PHE A 75 -11.32 8.74 17.35
C PHE A 75 -11.10 8.13 18.74
N LEU A 76 -10.60 6.88 18.83
CA LEU A 76 -10.45 6.13 20.08
C LEU A 76 -8.98 6.01 20.53
N GLY A 77 -8.01 6.44 19.73
CA GLY A 77 -6.59 6.28 20.03
C GLY A 77 -6.17 6.91 21.37
N HIS A 78 -6.82 7.98 21.79
CA HIS A 78 -6.54 8.59 23.09
C HIS A 78 -6.72 7.62 24.27
N LYS A 79 -7.63 6.64 24.17
CA LYS A 79 -7.83 5.58 25.18
C LYS A 79 -6.77 4.49 25.11
N TRP A 80 -6.32 4.15 23.91
CA TRP A 80 -5.37 3.07 23.67
C TRP A 80 -3.93 3.47 23.97
N PHE A 81 -3.58 4.72 23.70
CA PHE A 81 -2.22 5.25 23.85
C PHE A 81 -2.03 6.07 25.13
N ASN A 82 -3.06 6.16 25.98
CA ASN A 82 -3.08 6.86 27.27
C ASN A 82 -2.40 8.25 27.21
N THR A 83 -2.75 9.04 26.19
CA THR A 83 -2.17 10.37 25.95
C THR A 83 -2.80 11.41 26.88
N THR A 84 -2.56 11.28 28.17
CA THR A 84 -2.95 12.25 29.19
C THR A 84 -1.96 13.43 29.19
N SER A 85 -2.47 14.66 29.12
CA SER A 85 -1.65 15.87 29.21
C SER A 85 -1.91 16.56 30.54
N PRO A 86 -0.87 16.90 31.33
CA PRO A 86 -1.03 17.49 32.65
C PRO A 86 -1.57 18.93 32.61
N SER A 87 -1.53 19.62 31.47
CA SER A 87 -2.11 20.95 31.31
C SER A 87 -2.61 21.25 29.89
N GLU A 88 -3.62 22.13 29.81
CA GLU A 88 -4.18 22.66 28.57
C GLU A 88 -3.10 23.34 27.70
N ASP A 89 -2.24 24.15 28.32
CA ASP A 89 -1.12 24.82 27.64
C ASP A 89 -0.15 23.81 27.02
N SER A 90 0.13 22.69 27.69
CA SER A 90 1.00 21.65 27.14
C SER A 90 0.38 20.97 25.93
N CYS A 91 -0.92 20.75 25.94
CA CYS A 91 -1.64 20.19 24.79
C CYS A 91 -1.72 21.17 23.62
N LYS A 92 -2.04 22.44 23.87
CA LYS A 92 -2.10 23.49 22.84
C LYS A 92 -0.73 23.78 22.22
N ARG A 93 0.37 23.70 22.99
CA ARG A 93 1.74 23.86 22.47
C ARG A 93 2.13 22.83 21.40
N VAL A 94 1.60 21.61 21.49
CA VAL A 94 1.79 20.56 20.47
C VAL A 94 0.68 20.57 19.42
N GLY A 95 -0.16 21.62 19.42
CA GLY A 95 -1.29 21.84 18.53
C GLY A 95 -2.45 20.89 18.76
N GLY A 96 -2.54 20.25 19.93
CA GLY A 96 -3.66 19.37 20.27
C GLY A 96 -4.89 20.14 20.76
N ILE A 97 -6.03 19.49 20.68
CA ILE A 97 -7.31 19.92 21.26
C ILE A 97 -7.38 19.31 22.66
N TYR A 98 -7.40 20.16 23.68
CA TYR A 98 -7.50 19.74 25.07
C TYR A 98 -8.97 19.63 25.48
N ASP A 99 -9.34 18.48 26.05
CA ASP A 99 -10.62 18.31 26.72
C ASP A 99 -10.44 18.50 28.23
N ALA A 100 -11.04 19.57 28.76
CA ALA A 100 -10.95 19.94 30.17
C ALA A 100 -11.72 18.98 31.09
N GLU A 101 -12.71 18.24 30.58
CA GLU A 101 -13.51 17.31 31.38
C GLU A 101 -12.76 15.99 31.61
N THR A 102 -12.01 15.52 30.62
CA THR A 102 -11.31 14.22 30.68
C THR A 102 -9.78 14.33 30.89
N GLN A 103 -9.21 15.54 30.85
CA GLN A 103 -7.76 15.81 30.86
C GLN A 103 -6.97 15.11 29.73
N ILE A 104 -7.64 14.89 28.59
CA ILE A 104 -7.08 14.21 27.42
C ILE A 104 -6.64 15.23 26.37
N CYS A 105 -5.49 14.99 25.75
CA CYS A 105 -5.04 15.76 24.60
C CYS A 105 -5.31 14.99 23.29
N MET A 106 -6.22 15.51 22.47
CA MET A 106 -6.58 14.95 21.16
C MET A 106 -5.78 15.65 20.05
N GLN A 107 -5.44 14.97 18.95
CA GLN A 107 -4.78 15.56 17.77
C GLN A 107 -3.47 16.34 18.04
N GLY A 108 -2.80 16.01 19.15
CA GLY A 108 -1.44 16.49 19.42
C GLY A 108 -0.43 15.86 18.45
N ARG A 109 0.80 16.39 18.44
CA ARG A 109 1.89 15.87 17.60
C ARG A 109 2.15 14.37 17.78
N THR A 110 2.05 13.85 19.01
CA THR A 110 2.18 12.41 19.30
C THR A 110 1.12 11.58 18.59
N HIS A 111 -0.12 12.05 18.58
CA HIS A 111 -1.23 11.36 17.91
C HIS A 111 -1.07 11.33 16.39
N SER A 112 -0.69 12.46 15.77
CA SER A 112 -0.34 12.48 14.34
C SER A 112 0.85 11.57 14.02
N THR A 113 1.84 11.48 14.92
CA THR A 113 2.98 10.58 14.74
C THR A 113 2.57 9.10 14.84
N ILE A 114 1.66 8.75 15.75
CA ILE A 114 1.10 7.40 15.86
C ILE A 114 0.33 7.03 14.59
N LEU A 115 -0.50 7.94 14.07
CA LEU A 115 -1.23 7.73 12.81
C LEU A 115 -0.28 7.52 11.64
N PHE A 116 0.72 8.39 11.51
CA PHE A 116 1.78 8.25 10.50
C PHE A 116 2.53 6.92 10.65
N ASN A 117 3.01 6.59 11.86
CA ASN A 117 3.78 5.37 12.10
C ASN A 117 2.96 4.12 11.80
N THR A 118 1.70 4.07 12.26
CA THR A 118 0.81 2.94 11.98
C THR A 118 0.54 2.78 10.49
N PHE A 119 0.32 3.89 9.77
CA PHE A 119 0.09 3.85 8.33
C PHE A 119 1.30 3.31 7.56
N ILE A 120 2.51 3.73 7.93
CA ILE A 120 3.75 3.21 7.37
C ILE A 120 3.86 1.70 7.63
N TRP A 121 3.60 1.24 8.86
CA TRP A 121 3.62 -0.20 9.15
C TRP A 121 2.61 -0.96 8.30
N PHE A 122 1.39 -0.45 8.13
CA PHE A 122 0.42 -1.05 7.21
C PHE A 122 0.98 -1.23 5.80
N GLN A 123 1.67 -0.24 5.25
CA GLN A 123 2.25 -0.38 3.91
C GLN A 123 3.38 -1.39 3.86
N ILE A 124 4.29 -1.40 4.84
CA ILE A 124 5.39 -2.39 4.91
C ILE A 124 4.83 -3.81 4.88
N PHE A 125 3.82 -4.09 5.71
CA PHE A 125 3.21 -5.42 5.76
C PHE A 125 2.34 -5.73 4.53
N ASN A 126 1.64 -4.73 3.99
CA ASN A 126 0.84 -4.87 2.78
C ASN A 126 1.70 -5.20 1.55
N VAL A 127 2.90 -4.63 1.41
CA VAL A 127 3.83 -4.97 0.31
C VAL A 127 4.17 -6.46 0.31
N ILE A 128 4.37 -7.06 1.49
CA ILE A 128 4.61 -8.51 1.63
C ILE A 128 3.40 -9.31 1.16
N ASN A 129 2.19 -8.87 1.49
CA ASN A 129 0.97 -9.55 1.03
C ASN A 129 0.73 -9.36 -0.48
N ALA A 130 1.00 -8.17 -1.01
CA ALA A 130 0.86 -7.82 -2.43
C ALA A 130 1.84 -8.58 -3.34
N ARG A 131 2.90 -9.18 -2.77
CA ARG A 131 3.86 -10.01 -3.49
C ARG A 131 3.23 -11.24 -4.15
N LYS A 132 2.23 -11.83 -3.50
CA LYS A 132 1.58 -13.07 -3.94
C LYS A 132 0.07 -12.86 -4.04
N ILE A 133 -0.42 -12.59 -5.25
CA ILE A 133 -1.84 -12.28 -5.52
C ILE A 133 -2.57 -13.42 -6.25
N TYR A 134 -1.85 -14.36 -6.87
CA TYR A 134 -2.43 -15.42 -7.71
C TYR A 134 -2.86 -16.69 -6.96
N GLY A 135 -3.25 -16.57 -5.69
CA GLY A 135 -3.84 -17.68 -4.91
C GLY A 135 -2.85 -18.55 -4.10
N GLU A 136 -1.60 -18.11 -3.94
CA GLU A 136 -0.72 -18.75 -2.96
C GLU A 136 -1.11 -18.36 -1.55
N ILE A 137 -1.27 -19.35 -0.68
CA ILE A 137 -1.60 -19.12 0.72
C ILE A 137 -0.40 -18.49 1.45
N ASN A 138 0.83 -18.92 1.12
CA ASN A 138 2.05 -18.51 1.79
C ASN A 138 2.68 -17.24 1.19
N CYS A 139 2.37 -16.06 1.73
CA CYS A 139 3.03 -14.81 1.32
C CYS A 139 4.54 -14.78 1.60
N PHE A 140 5.04 -15.61 2.52
CA PHE A 140 6.45 -15.68 2.90
C PHE A 140 7.28 -16.61 2.01
N GLU A 141 6.65 -17.34 1.09
CA GLU A 141 7.37 -18.35 0.31
C GLU A 141 8.51 -17.71 -0.51
N GLY A 142 9.72 -18.21 -0.32
CA GLY A 142 10.91 -17.71 -1.02
C GLY A 142 11.36 -16.30 -0.61
N LEU A 143 10.79 -15.69 0.43
CA LEU A 143 11.18 -14.36 0.94
C LEU A 143 12.69 -14.28 1.20
N TRP A 144 13.22 -15.27 1.91
CA TRP A 144 14.62 -15.27 2.36
C TRP A 144 15.62 -15.73 1.30
N SER A 145 15.16 -16.54 0.34
CA SER A 145 16.05 -17.20 -0.63
C SER A 145 16.07 -16.50 -1.99
N ARG A 146 14.90 -16.10 -2.50
CA ARG A 146 14.73 -15.53 -3.85
C ARG A 146 14.71 -14.00 -3.83
N SER A 147 14.25 -13.38 -2.74
CA SER A 147 13.87 -11.95 -2.71
C SER A 147 14.78 -11.12 -1.80
N LYS A 148 16.11 -11.33 -1.89
CA LYS A 148 17.12 -10.65 -1.06
C LYS A 148 17.10 -9.12 -1.21
N ILE A 149 16.80 -8.62 -2.41
CA ILE A 149 16.68 -7.17 -2.68
C ILE A 149 15.52 -6.58 -1.88
N MET A 150 14.38 -7.28 -1.82
CA MET A 150 13.22 -6.85 -1.04
C MET A 150 13.52 -6.79 0.46
N LEU A 151 14.29 -7.76 0.99
CA LEU A 151 14.78 -7.70 2.38
C LEU A 151 15.70 -6.51 2.63
N GLY A 152 16.58 -6.18 1.68
CA GLY A 152 17.43 -5.01 1.76
C GLY A 152 16.62 -3.70 1.77
N VAL A 153 15.65 -3.60 0.88
CA VAL A 153 14.73 -2.45 0.82
C VAL A 153 13.91 -2.32 2.10
N PHE A 154 13.34 -3.40 2.64
CA PHE A 154 12.62 -3.35 3.91
C PHE A 154 13.50 -2.91 5.06
N SER A 155 14.76 -3.38 5.11
CA SER A 155 15.72 -2.95 6.13
C SER A 155 15.97 -1.44 6.04
N ILE A 156 16.09 -0.90 4.82
CA ILE A 156 16.23 0.54 4.57
C ILE A 156 14.96 1.29 5.00
N VAL A 157 13.77 0.83 4.59
CA VAL A 157 12.49 1.48 4.93
C VAL A 157 12.25 1.50 6.44
N ILE A 158 12.50 0.39 7.13
CA ILE A 158 12.38 0.31 8.59
C ILE A 158 13.38 1.25 9.26
N GLY A 159 14.64 1.27 8.83
CA GLY A 159 15.65 2.16 9.37
C GLY A 159 15.30 3.64 9.16
N LEU A 160 14.86 4.00 7.96
CA LEU A 160 14.37 5.34 7.64
C LEU A 160 13.13 5.72 8.44
N GLN A 161 12.23 4.77 8.71
CA GLN A 161 11.05 5.01 9.55
C GLN A 161 11.43 5.29 11.00
N VAL A 162 12.32 4.49 11.59
CA VAL A 162 12.82 4.74 12.95
C VAL A 162 13.50 6.11 13.02
N PHE A 163 14.31 6.46 12.02
CA PHE A 163 14.91 7.80 11.92
C PHE A 163 13.85 8.91 11.81
N ALA A 164 12.83 8.73 10.97
CA ALA A 164 11.75 9.69 10.78
C ALA A 164 10.95 9.96 12.05
N VAL A 165 10.69 8.93 12.86
CA VAL A 165 9.91 9.05 14.11
C VAL A 165 10.77 9.60 15.25
N GLU A 166 11.99 9.12 15.44
CA GLU A 166 12.83 9.50 16.58
C GLU A 166 13.58 10.83 16.37
N VAL A 167 14.01 11.11 15.14
CA VAL A 167 14.87 12.26 14.80
C VAL A 167 14.15 13.32 13.97
N GLY A 168 13.05 12.95 13.28
CA GLY A 168 12.37 13.83 12.32
C GLY A 168 11.82 15.14 12.89
N GLY A 169 11.42 15.16 14.17
CA GLY A 169 11.06 16.38 14.90
C GLY A 169 10.12 17.32 14.13
N ASP A 170 10.48 18.60 14.06
CA ASP A 170 9.69 19.61 13.33
C ASP A 170 9.65 19.40 11.81
N ALA A 171 10.73 18.87 11.21
CA ALA A 171 10.82 18.70 9.76
C ALA A 171 9.77 17.70 9.23
N LEU A 172 9.52 16.62 9.97
CA LEU A 172 8.49 15.63 9.64
C LEU A 172 7.22 15.77 10.49
N SER A 173 7.15 16.81 11.33
CA SER A 173 6.08 16.98 12.32
C SER A 173 5.86 15.74 13.19
N THR A 174 6.95 15.04 13.53
CA THR A 174 6.97 13.83 14.34
C THR A 174 7.50 14.11 15.75
N THR A 175 7.24 13.20 16.67
CA THR A 175 7.83 13.18 18.01
C THR A 175 8.23 11.76 18.36
N GLY A 176 9.31 11.59 19.13
CA GLY A 176 9.77 10.26 19.54
C GLY A 176 8.65 9.49 20.25
N LEU A 177 8.48 8.23 19.88
CA LEU A 177 7.45 7.37 20.44
C LEU A 177 8.03 6.50 21.54
N ALA A 178 7.26 6.29 22.60
CA ALA A 178 7.61 5.30 23.60
C ALA A 178 7.54 3.88 22.99
N TRP A 179 8.31 2.95 23.56
CA TRP A 179 8.44 1.59 23.02
C TRP A 179 7.12 0.82 22.98
N ASP A 180 6.23 1.07 23.95
CA ASP A 180 4.87 0.53 23.99
C ASP A 180 4.02 1.02 22.81
N HIS A 181 4.07 2.32 22.51
CA HIS A 181 3.36 2.89 21.35
C HIS A 181 3.89 2.33 20.04
N TRP A 182 5.21 2.15 19.93
CA TRP A 182 5.84 1.46 18.80
C TRP A 182 5.28 0.05 18.62
N LEU A 183 5.27 -0.77 19.68
CA LEU A 183 4.75 -2.14 19.62
C LEU A 183 3.29 -2.19 19.17
N ILE A 184 2.45 -1.27 19.64
CA ILE A 184 1.05 -1.19 19.21
C ILE A 184 0.95 -0.87 17.72
N CYS A 185 1.73 0.10 17.22
CA CYS A 185 1.76 0.46 15.79
C CYS A 185 2.20 -0.74 14.92
N VAL A 186 3.27 -1.43 15.33
CA VAL A 186 3.75 -2.64 14.64
C VAL A 186 2.70 -3.75 14.70
N GLY A 187 2.02 -3.91 15.84
CA GLY A 187 0.96 -4.89 16.03
C GLY A 187 -0.23 -4.67 15.09
N PHE A 188 -0.68 -3.42 14.96
CA PHE A 188 -1.67 -3.06 13.93
C PHE A 188 -1.15 -3.37 12.54
N GLY A 189 0.09 -2.99 12.21
CA GLY A 189 0.70 -3.37 10.94
C GLY A 189 0.66 -4.89 10.68
N ALA A 190 1.12 -5.69 11.64
CA ALA A 190 1.21 -7.14 11.50
C ALA A 190 -0.15 -7.82 11.32
N SER A 191 -1.23 -7.20 11.81
CA SER A 191 -2.59 -7.70 11.59
C SER A 191 -2.98 -7.75 10.10
N GLU A 192 -2.29 -7.00 9.22
CA GLU A 192 -2.46 -7.09 7.77
C GLU A 192 -2.19 -8.49 7.22
N TRP A 193 -1.28 -9.25 7.83
CA TRP A 193 -1.03 -10.63 7.41
C TRP A 193 -2.23 -11.53 7.68
N VAL A 194 -2.96 -11.28 8.78
CA VAL A 194 -4.18 -12.00 9.10
C VAL A 194 -5.28 -11.64 8.09
N VAL A 195 -5.45 -10.34 7.79
CA VAL A 195 -6.40 -9.88 6.77
C VAL A 195 -6.06 -10.48 5.41
N GLY A 196 -4.78 -10.47 5.01
CA GLY A 196 -4.31 -11.05 3.76
C GLY A 196 -4.57 -12.56 3.67
N LEU A 197 -4.43 -13.28 4.78
CA LEU A 197 -4.82 -14.70 4.86
C LEU A 197 -6.33 -14.88 4.65
N VAL A 198 -7.17 -14.09 5.34
CA VAL A 198 -8.63 -14.15 5.21
C VAL A 198 -9.07 -13.85 3.78
N VAL A 199 -8.51 -12.82 3.14
CA VAL A 199 -8.82 -12.46 1.76
C VAL A 199 -8.51 -13.60 0.79
N ARG A 200 -7.41 -14.33 1.02
CA ARG A 200 -7.01 -15.48 0.18
C ARG A 200 -7.91 -16.71 0.35
N LEU A 201 -8.62 -16.82 1.47
CA LEU A 201 -9.61 -17.89 1.68
C LEU A 201 -10.93 -17.62 0.95
N LEU A 202 -11.17 -16.39 0.49
CA LEU A 202 -12.38 -16.05 -0.25
C LEU A 202 -12.29 -16.61 -1.68
N PRO A 203 -13.24 -17.46 -2.12
CA PRO A 203 -13.27 -18.01 -3.45
C PRO A 203 -13.74 -16.94 -4.45
N ILE A 204 -12.82 -16.10 -4.90
CA ILE A 204 -13.08 -15.10 -5.93
C ILE A 204 -12.71 -15.70 -7.27
N HIS A 205 -13.70 -15.88 -8.14
CA HIS A 205 -13.47 -16.38 -9.49
C HIS A 205 -12.98 -15.23 -10.38
N ASP A 206 -11.77 -15.36 -10.92
CA ASP A 206 -11.32 -14.50 -12.00
C ASP A 206 -11.87 -15.06 -13.31
N TYR A 207 -12.31 -14.18 -14.21
CA TYR A 207 -12.56 -14.58 -15.58
C TYR A 207 -11.24 -14.98 -16.23
N VAL A 208 -11.10 -16.26 -16.56
CA VAL A 208 -9.98 -16.79 -17.34
C VAL A 208 -10.53 -17.12 -18.72
N PRO A 209 -10.14 -16.41 -19.79
CA PRO A 209 -10.61 -16.75 -21.11
C PRO A 209 -10.16 -18.15 -21.50
N THR A 210 -11.02 -18.85 -22.22
CA THR A 210 -10.72 -20.20 -22.70
C THR A 210 -9.60 -20.18 -23.74
N LYS A 211 -8.95 -21.33 -23.97
CA LYS A 211 -7.95 -21.44 -25.04
C LYS A 211 -8.55 -21.10 -26.39
N GLU A 212 -9.80 -21.48 -26.64
CA GLU A 212 -10.51 -21.11 -27.87
C GLU A 212 -10.65 -19.59 -28.02
N GLU A 213 -11.01 -18.88 -26.95
CA GLU A 213 -11.13 -17.41 -26.94
C GLU A 213 -9.77 -16.73 -27.21
N ILE A 214 -8.68 -17.23 -26.62
CA ILE A 214 -7.34 -16.69 -26.84
C ILE A 214 -6.90 -16.90 -28.30
N ILE A 215 -7.16 -18.08 -28.85
CA ILE A 215 -6.82 -18.40 -30.25
C ILE A 215 -7.65 -17.53 -31.21
N ALA A 216 -8.95 -17.39 -30.94
CA ALA A 216 -9.84 -16.54 -31.73
C ALA A 216 -9.35 -15.09 -31.73
N ALA A 217 -9.01 -14.53 -30.57
CA ALA A 217 -8.48 -13.17 -30.46
C ALA A 217 -7.16 -12.97 -31.21
N HIS A 218 -6.24 -13.96 -31.18
CA HIS A 218 -4.99 -13.90 -31.95
C HIS A 218 -5.23 -13.97 -33.47
N LEU A 219 -6.21 -14.76 -33.91
CA LEU A 219 -6.59 -14.85 -35.32
C LEU A 219 -7.22 -13.55 -35.80
N GLU A 220 -8.07 -12.92 -35.00
CA GLU A 220 -8.62 -11.59 -35.30
C GLU A 220 -7.52 -10.52 -35.39
N GLU A 221 -6.55 -10.53 -34.47
CA GLU A 221 -5.42 -9.58 -34.52
C GLU A 221 -4.56 -9.78 -35.78
N LYS A 222 -4.30 -11.04 -36.17
CA LYS A 222 -3.58 -11.32 -37.42
C LYS A 222 -4.32 -10.80 -38.64
N LYS A 223 -5.62 -11.07 -38.74
CA LYS A 223 -6.46 -10.57 -39.85
C LYS A 223 -6.45 -9.05 -39.93
N ALA A 224 -6.60 -8.36 -38.79
CA ALA A 224 -6.58 -6.90 -38.75
C ALA A 224 -5.24 -6.30 -39.21
N LYS A 225 -4.11 -6.95 -38.91
CA LYS A 225 -2.79 -6.54 -39.41
C LYS A 225 -2.63 -6.77 -40.91
N GLU A 226 -3.06 -7.92 -41.40
CA GLU A 226 -3.03 -8.24 -42.83
C GLU A 226 -3.90 -7.26 -43.64
N GLU A 227 -5.08 -6.89 -43.13
CA GLU A 227 -5.96 -5.89 -43.76
C GLU A 227 -5.33 -4.49 -43.76
N ALA A 228 -4.69 -4.08 -42.66
CA ALA A 228 -3.99 -2.79 -42.56
C ALA A 228 -2.76 -2.71 -43.49
N GLU A 229 -2.01 -3.81 -43.67
CA GLU A 229 -0.91 -3.89 -44.63
C GLU A 229 -1.42 -3.87 -46.08
N ALA A 230 -2.54 -4.55 -46.36
CA ALA A 230 -3.19 -4.53 -47.66
C ALA A 230 -3.77 -3.15 -48.03
N SER A 231 -4.29 -2.39 -47.05
CA SER A 231 -4.74 -1.01 -47.30
C SER A 231 -3.56 -0.08 -47.53
N ARG A 232 -2.48 -0.20 -46.74
CA ARG A 232 -1.29 0.63 -46.87
C ARG A 232 -0.57 0.42 -48.21
N SER A 233 -0.45 -0.82 -48.66
CA SER A 233 0.13 -1.14 -49.97
C SER A 233 -0.72 -0.63 -51.14
N LYS A 234 -2.05 -0.60 -51.02
CA LYS A 234 -2.93 0.05 -52.00
C LYS A 234 -2.78 1.57 -52.03
N GLU A 235 -2.61 2.18 -50.87
CA GLU A 235 -2.41 3.63 -50.74
C GLU A 235 -1.05 4.08 -51.31
N GLU A 236 0.00 3.30 -51.05
CA GLU A 236 1.33 3.50 -51.66
C GLU A 236 1.29 3.31 -53.19
N ALA A 237 0.55 2.32 -53.68
CA ALA A 237 0.35 2.11 -55.12
C ALA A 237 -0.50 3.21 -55.79
N ALA A 238 -1.43 3.84 -55.06
CA ALA A 238 -2.28 4.92 -55.56
C ALA A 238 -1.63 6.32 -55.45
N GLY A 239 -0.63 6.48 -54.57
CA GLY A 239 0.09 7.73 -54.33
C GLY A 239 1.37 7.92 -55.17
N THR A 240 1.66 7.02 -56.11
CA THR A 240 2.80 7.16 -57.01
C THR A 240 2.37 7.98 -58.25
N PRO A 241 2.94 9.19 -58.50
CA PRO A 241 2.59 10.02 -59.65
C PRO A 241 2.98 9.41 -61.00
#